data_AF-A0AAD4DPY0-F1
#
_entry.id   AF-A0AAD4DPY0-F1
#
_cell.length_a   1.000
_cell.length_b   1.000
_cell.length_c   1.000
_cell.angle_alpha   90.00
_cell.angle_beta   90.00
_cell.angle_gamma   90.00
#
_symmetry.space_group_name_H-M   'P 1'
#
loop_
_entity.id
_entity.type
_entity.pdbx_description
1 polymer ?
#
loop_
_entity_poly.entity_id
_entity_poly.type
_entity_poly.pdbx_seq_one_letter_code
_entity_poly.pdbx_strand_id
1 'polypeptide(L)'
;GVLEDRLIHECLDIVLCPLKQAAHEGVMLSGPVGHSCYCFTPLASYIVDTSEAMMLATVSGKTSLVTMAMFKQFRDPFHHEPCMKSTTLTQLAVIQTRADPNNIEAFFREVQKFCLNGVSQPFWQDWTLGEPSHFLTPEFLHLIH
;
A
#
# COMPACT_ATOMS: atom_id res chain seq x y z
N GLY A 1 0.68 -9.21 -12.13
CA GLY A 1 1.33 -8.45 -13.25
C GLY A 1 0.61 -7.12 -13.44
N VAL A 2 1.18 -6.09 -14.09
CA VAL A 2 0.71 -4.67 -13.94
C VAL A 2 -0.82 -4.47 -14.01
N LEU A 3 -1.52 -5.08 -14.96
CA LEU A 3 -2.99 -4.95 -15.07
C LEU A 3 -3.74 -5.69 -13.96
N GLU A 4 -3.27 -6.88 -13.60
CA GLU A 4 -3.80 -7.66 -12.48
C GLU A 4 -3.57 -6.94 -11.15
N ASP A 5 -2.38 -6.37 -10.94
CA ASP A 5 -2.06 -5.62 -9.72
C ASP A 5 -3.00 -4.41 -9.60
N ARG A 6 -3.20 -3.66 -10.69
CA ARG A 6 -4.17 -2.55 -10.75
C ARG A 6 -5.60 -3.00 -10.46
N LEU A 7 -6.02 -4.12 -11.05
CA LEU A 7 -7.36 -4.66 -10.87
C LEU A 7 -7.58 -5.07 -9.40
N ILE A 8 -6.59 -5.67 -8.74
CA ILE A 8 -6.69 -6.02 -7.32
C ILE A 8 -6.86 -4.76 -6.48
N HIS A 9 -6.06 -3.71 -6.73
CA HIS A 9 -6.20 -2.45 -6.03
C HIS A 9 -7.59 -1.81 -6.25
N GLU A 10 -8.12 -1.83 -7.47
CA GLU A 10 -9.47 -1.32 -7.77
C GLU A 10 -10.56 -2.14 -7.06
N CYS A 11 -10.46 -3.47 -7.07
CA CYS A 11 -11.38 -4.34 -6.35
C CYS A 11 -11.37 -4.06 -4.84
N LEU A 12 -10.18 -3.95 -4.25
CA LEU A 12 -10.02 -3.64 -2.83
C LEU A 12 -10.56 -2.25 -2.50
N ASP A 13 -10.36 -1.27 -3.38
CA ASP A 13 -10.87 0.09 -3.22
C ASP A 13 -12.40 0.11 -3.08
N ILE A 14 -13.08 -0.64 -3.96
CA ILE A 14 -14.54 -0.78 -3.98
C ILE A 14 -15.04 -1.54 -2.74
N VAL A 15 -14.49 -2.73 -2.48
CA VAL A 15 -14.98 -3.62 -1.42
C VAL A 15 -14.75 -3.02 -0.04
N LEU A 16 -13.63 -2.31 0.16
CA LEU A 16 -13.25 -1.75 1.45
C LEU A 16 -13.74 -0.31 1.67
N CYS A 17 -14.42 0.30 0.69
CA CYS A 17 -14.96 1.66 0.80
C CYS A 17 -15.77 1.91 2.10
N PRO A 18 -16.68 1.01 2.55
CA PRO A 18 -17.38 1.20 3.82
C PRO A 18 -16.44 1.26 5.05
N LEU A 19 -15.35 0.49 5.04
CA LEU A 19 -14.37 0.48 6.13
C LEU A 19 -13.50 1.74 6.13
N LYS A 20 -13.15 2.26 4.95
CA LYS A 20 -12.48 3.56 4.83
C LYS A 20 -13.35 4.69 5.39
N GLN A 21 -14.64 4.66 5.06
CA GLN A 21 -15.60 5.64 5.56
C GLN A 21 -15.70 5.56 7.08
N ALA A 22 -15.85 4.36 7.65
CA ALA A 22 -15.90 4.17 9.10
C ALA A 22 -14.55 4.47 9.80
N ALA A 23 -13.41 4.36 9.11
CA ALA A 23 -12.12 4.80 9.63
C ALA A 23 -12.01 6.34 9.70
N HIS A 24 -12.66 7.06 8.78
CA HIS A 24 -12.65 8.51 8.72
C HIS A 24 -13.71 9.15 9.63
N GLU A 25 -14.95 8.70 9.49
CA GLU A 25 -16.12 9.32 10.12
C GLU A 25 -16.61 8.58 11.37
N GLY A 26 -16.08 7.39 11.66
CA GLY A 26 -16.64 6.52 12.69
C GLY A 26 -18.03 5.98 12.33
N VAL A 27 -18.48 4.98 13.09
CA VAL A 27 -19.79 4.36 12.94
C VAL A 27 -20.38 4.03 14.30
N MET A 28 -21.71 4.12 14.42
CA MET A 28 -22.43 3.62 15.59
C MET A 28 -22.53 2.10 15.55
N LEU A 29 -21.93 1.45 16.54
CA LEU A 29 -22.05 0.00 16.74
C LEU A 29 -22.83 -0.27 18.02
N SER A 30 -23.82 -1.14 17.93
CA SER A 30 -24.54 -1.62 19.12
C SER A 30 -23.66 -2.59 19.90
N GLY A 31 -23.38 -2.24 21.15
CA GLY A 31 -22.72 -3.11 22.10
C GLY A 31 -23.65 -4.21 22.61
N PRO A 32 -23.09 -5.25 23.27
CA PRO A 32 -23.84 -6.41 23.75
C PRO A 32 -24.88 -6.10 24.84
N VAL A 33 -24.78 -4.91 25.47
CA VAL A 33 -25.67 -4.46 26.55
C VAL A 33 -26.70 -3.43 26.05
N GLY A 34 -26.84 -3.25 24.73
CA GLY A 34 -27.80 -2.31 24.12
C GLY A 34 -27.36 -0.85 24.12
N HIS A 35 -26.16 -0.54 24.62
CA HIS A 35 -25.55 0.78 24.46
C HIS A 35 -24.91 0.91 23.08
N SER A 36 -25.00 2.09 22.48
CA SER A 36 -24.31 2.38 21.21
C SER A 36 -22.95 3.00 21.47
N CYS A 37 -21.91 2.47 20.81
CA CYS A 37 -20.54 2.95 20.89
C CYS A 37 -20.15 3.60 19.56
N TYR A 38 -19.48 4.75 19.65
CA TYR A 38 -18.91 5.41 18.47
C TYR A 38 -17.53 4.83 18.21
N CYS A 39 -17.43 4.04 17.14
CA CYS A 39 -16.27 3.22 16.84
C CYS A 39 -15.65 3.60 15.50
N PHE A 40 -14.32 3.60 15.44
CA PHE A 40 -13.56 3.77 14.22
C PHE A 40 -12.98 2.41 13.79
N THR A 41 -12.79 2.21 12.49
CA THR A 41 -12.25 0.96 11.92
C THR A 41 -10.92 1.20 11.19
N PRO A 42 -9.84 1.58 11.90
CA PRO A 42 -8.54 1.79 11.27
C PRO A 42 -7.99 0.47 10.70
N LEU A 43 -7.25 0.56 9.59
CA LEU A 43 -6.55 -0.59 9.01
C LEU A 43 -5.30 -0.89 9.84
N ALA A 44 -5.42 -1.84 10.78
CA ALA A 44 -4.35 -2.19 11.70
C ALA A 44 -3.33 -3.16 11.10
N SER A 45 -3.79 -4.17 10.36
CA SER A 45 -2.94 -5.15 9.69
C SER A 45 -3.64 -5.77 8.48
N TYR A 46 -2.85 -6.20 7.50
CA TYR A 46 -3.29 -6.98 6.35
C TYR A 46 -2.28 -8.11 6.13
N ILE A 47 -2.68 -9.33 6.52
CA ILE A 47 -1.81 -10.51 6.54
C ILE A 47 -1.89 -11.21 5.19
N VAL A 48 -0.80 -11.20 4.46
CA VAL A 48 -0.63 -11.89 3.18
C VAL A 48 0.82 -12.32 3.01
N ASP A 49 1.07 -13.16 2.01
CA ASP A 49 2.43 -13.55 1.70
C ASP A 49 3.29 -12.34 1.26
N THR A 50 4.62 -12.51 1.29
CA THR A 50 5.55 -11.42 0.97
C THR A 50 5.34 -10.86 -0.45
N SER A 51 4.97 -11.70 -1.42
CA SER A 51 4.80 -11.29 -2.81
C SER A 51 3.54 -10.44 -3.01
N GLU A 52 2.45 -10.82 -2.34
CA GLU A 52 1.19 -10.09 -2.32
C GLU A 52 1.34 -8.80 -1.50
N ALA A 53 2.04 -8.84 -0.37
CA ALA A 53 2.32 -7.65 0.43
C ALA A 53 3.08 -6.59 -0.37
N MET A 54 4.08 -7.02 -1.15
CA MET A 54 4.83 -6.10 -2.03
C MET A 54 3.96 -5.53 -3.15
N MET A 55 3.10 -6.34 -3.74
CA MET A 55 2.13 -5.88 -4.75
C MET A 55 1.20 -4.81 -4.16
N LEU A 56 0.65 -5.06 -2.96
CA LEU A 56 -0.23 -4.12 -2.26
C LEU A 56 0.49 -2.88 -1.74
N ALA A 57 1.77 -2.98 -1.37
CA ALA A 57 2.61 -1.84 -1.04
C ALA A 57 2.99 -0.99 -2.26
N THR A 58 2.64 -1.43 -3.48
CA THR A 58 2.96 -0.81 -4.77
C THR A 58 4.45 -0.82 -5.13
N VAL A 59 5.24 -1.64 -4.43
CA VAL A 59 6.68 -1.75 -4.65
C VAL A 59 6.99 -2.82 -5.69
N SER A 60 7.98 -2.56 -6.52
CA SER A 60 8.45 -3.49 -7.54
C SER A 60 9.54 -4.40 -6.97
N GLY A 61 9.41 -5.70 -7.24
CA GLY A 61 10.51 -6.66 -7.21
C GLY A 61 11.42 -6.53 -5.98
N LYS A 62 12.73 -6.40 -6.16
CA LYS A 62 13.69 -6.45 -5.05
C LYS A 62 13.77 -5.12 -4.25
N THR A 63 12.65 -4.64 -3.76
CA THR A 63 12.51 -3.39 -2.98
C THR A 63 11.83 -3.71 -1.67
N SER A 64 12.25 -3.07 -0.59
CA SER A 64 11.61 -3.23 0.70
C SER A 64 10.20 -2.63 0.67
N LEU A 65 9.22 -3.35 1.24
CA LEU A 65 7.86 -2.82 1.44
C LEU A 65 7.78 -1.88 2.65
N VAL A 66 8.74 -1.96 3.57
CA VAL A 66 8.74 -1.23 4.85
C VAL A 66 9.62 0.02 4.78
N THR A 67 10.67 0.00 3.96
CA THR A 67 11.70 1.06 3.88
C THR A 67 11.97 1.45 2.44
N MET A 68 12.63 2.60 2.23
CA MET A 68 13.08 3.06 0.91
C MET A 68 14.28 2.28 0.35
N ALA A 69 14.71 1.21 1.03
CA ALA A 69 15.84 0.39 0.61
C ALA A 69 15.51 -0.44 -0.64
N MET A 70 16.38 -0.40 -1.64
CA MET A 70 16.41 -1.38 -2.73
C MET A 70 17.43 -2.48 -2.47
N PHE A 71 17.34 -3.60 -3.20
CA PHE A 71 18.19 -4.78 -2.96
C PHE A 71 19.69 -4.55 -3.00
N LYS A 72 20.16 -3.54 -3.74
CA LYS A 72 21.59 -3.19 -3.79
C LYS A 72 22.08 -2.59 -2.49
N GLN A 73 21.17 -2.03 -1.70
CA GLN A 73 21.39 -1.41 -0.41
C GLN A 73 21.13 -2.39 0.74
N PHE A 74 20.55 -3.56 0.46
CA PHE A 74 20.43 -4.60 1.46
C PHE A 74 21.84 -5.00 1.90
N ARG A 75 22.06 -5.04 3.23
CA ARG A 75 23.36 -5.25 3.92
C ARG A 75 24.22 -4.00 4.10
N ASP A 76 23.81 -2.83 3.61
CA ASP A 76 24.46 -1.61 4.07
C ASP A 76 24.12 -1.36 5.57
N PRO A 77 25.00 -0.67 6.31
CA PRO A 77 24.74 -0.35 7.72
C PRO A 77 23.77 0.84 7.87
N PHE A 78 23.21 1.35 6.78
CA PHE A 78 22.40 2.56 6.78
C PHE A 78 20.94 2.23 7.09
N HIS A 79 20.35 2.99 8.01
CA HIS A 79 18.93 2.89 8.28
C HIS A 79 18.18 3.70 7.21
N HIS A 80 17.64 2.99 6.22
CA HIS A 80 16.80 3.62 5.19
C HIS A 80 15.48 4.09 5.78
N GLU A 81 15.03 5.26 5.33
CA GLU A 81 13.77 5.86 5.76
C GLU A 81 12.57 4.93 5.51
N PRO A 82 11.51 4.99 6.34
CA PRO A 82 10.28 4.23 6.12
C PRO A 82 9.62 4.52 4.76
N CYS A 83 9.01 3.49 4.17
CA CYS A 83 8.16 3.60 2.99
C CYS A 83 6.79 4.16 3.40
N MET A 84 6.69 5.48 3.48
CA MET A 84 5.44 6.16 3.85
C MET A 84 4.51 6.30 2.67
N LYS A 85 3.19 6.26 2.93
CA LYS A 85 2.13 6.58 1.98
C LYS A 85 2.39 7.88 1.23
N SER A 86 2.79 8.93 1.94
CA SER A 86 3.08 10.26 1.38
C SER A 86 4.20 10.22 0.33
N THR A 87 5.26 9.47 0.58
CA THR A 87 6.39 9.32 -0.34
C THR A 87 5.96 8.64 -1.63
N THR A 88 5.27 7.50 -1.52
CA THR A 88 4.76 6.76 -2.68
C THR A 88 3.78 7.59 -3.51
N LEU A 89 2.84 8.28 -2.86
CA LEU A 89 1.88 9.15 -3.58
C LEU A 89 2.57 10.34 -4.26
N THR A 90 3.61 10.91 -3.64
CA THR A 90 4.41 11.98 -4.26
C THR A 90 5.16 11.47 -5.49
N GLN A 91 5.76 10.28 -5.41
CA GLN A 91 6.43 9.65 -6.55
C GLN A 91 5.43 9.37 -7.68
N LEU A 92 4.25 8.82 -7.36
CA LEU A 92 3.17 8.58 -8.33
C LEU A 92 2.71 9.88 -9.00
N ALA A 93 2.53 10.97 -8.24
CA ALA A 93 2.18 12.26 -8.79
C ALA A 93 3.24 12.76 -9.80
N VAL A 94 4.53 12.66 -9.47
CA VAL A 94 5.62 13.01 -10.39
C VAL A 94 5.58 12.14 -11.65
N ILE A 95 5.33 10.84 -11.52
CA ILE A 95 5.29 9.92 -12.65
C ILE A 95 4.10 10.23 -13.58
N GLN A 96 2.93 10.51 -13.01
CA GLN A 96 1.71 10.85 -13.77
C GLN A 96 1.86 12.14 -14.60
N THR A 97 2.76 13.06 -14.23
CA THR A 97 3.09 14.22 -15.08
C THR A 97 3.91 13.87 -16.31
N ARG A 98 4.59 12.71 -16.32
CA ARG A 98 5.52 12.29 -17.38
C ARG A 98 4.90 11.26 -18.33
N ALA A 99 4.03 10.40 -17.81
CA ALA A 99 3.39 9.33 -18.57
C ALA A 99 1.95 9.15 -18.11
N ASP A 100 1.04 8.97 -19.07
CA ASP A 100 -0.36 8.63 -18.82
C ASP A 100 -0.46 7.20 -18.23
N PRO A 101 -1.09 7.00 -17.06
CA PRO A 101 -1.38 5.69 -16.50
C PRO A 101 -2.03 4.72 -17.49
N ASN A 102 -2.84 5.19 -18.45
CA ASN A 102 -3.50 4.35 -19.44
C ASN A 102 -2.54 3.85 -20.53
N ASN A 103 -1.43 4.55 -20.76
CA ASN A 103 -0.33 4.03 -21.56
C ASN A 103 0.55 3.13 -20.70
N ILE A 104 0.11 1.88 -20.52
CA ILE A 104 0.71 0.89 -19.61
C ILE A 104 2.22 0.78 -19.82
N GLU A 105 2.69 0.72 -21.08
CA GLU A 105 4.10 0.55 -21.37
C GLU A 105 4.92 1.79 -20.99
N ALA A 106 4.48 2.98 -21.39
CA ALA A 106 5.19 4.23 -21.06
C ALA A 106 5.18 4.49 -19.56
N PHE A 107 4.03 4.28 -18.91
CA PHE A 107 3.89 4.42 -17.46
C PHE A 107 4.78 3.43 -16.71
N PHE A 108 4.78 2.16 -17.12
CA PHE A 108 5.60 1.13 -16.49
C PHE A 108 7.10 1.44 -16.59
N ARG A 109 7.56 2.04 -17.69
CA ARG A 109 8.96 2.49 -17.82
C ARG A 109 9.30 3.61 -16.84
N GLU A 110 8.38 4.52 -16.54
CA GLU A 110 8.61 5.60 -15.58
C GLU A 110 8.56 5.10 -14.13
N VAL A 111 7.57 4.29 -13.74
CA VAL A 111 7.45 3.76 -12.36
C VAL A 111 8.63 2.88 -11.95
N GLN A 112 9.24 2.14 -12.89
CA GLN A 112 10.42 1.31 -12.60
C GLN A 112 11.63 2.16 -12.16
N LYS A 113 11.73 3.42 -12.59
CA LYS A 113 12.77 4.34 -12.11
C LYS A 113 12.64 4.68 -10.63
N PHE A 114 11.43 4.54 -10.08
CA PHE A 114 11.11 4.73 -8.67
C PHE A 114 10.93 3.41 -7.91
N CYS A 115 11.25 2.27 -8.55
CA CYS A 115 11.06 0.94 -7.98
C CYS A 115 9.60 0.62 -7.59
N LEU A 116 8.62 1.13 -8.34
CA LEU A 116 7.19 0.87 -8.14
C LEU A 116 6.63 -0.13 -9.18
N ASN A 117 5.58 -0.86 -8.82
CA ASN A 117 5.04 -1.99 -9.60
C ASN A 117 4.08 -1.59 -10.75
N GLY A 118 3.71 -0.31 -10.87
CA GLY A 118 2.84 0.19 -11.95
C GLY A 118 1.40 0.42 -11.57
N VAL A 119 1.03 0.18 -10.31
CA VAL A 119 -0.25 0.63 -9.74
C VAL A 119 -0.27 2.16 -9.66
N SER A 120 -1.26 2.79 -10.30
CA SER A 120 -1.37 4.25 -10.34
C SER A 120 -2.25 4.83 -9.23
N GLN A 121 -3.20 4.04 -8.71
CA GLN A 121 -4.17 4.43 -7.69
C GLN A 121 -4.23 3.32 -6.63
N PRO A 122 -3.40 3.39 -5.58
CA PRO A 122 -3.37 2.36 -4.56
C PRO A 122 -4.61 2.42 -3.67
N PHE A 123 -5.27 1.30 -3.40
CA PHE A 123 -6.48 1.22 -2.55
C PHE A 123 -6.36 1.92 -1.17
N TRP A 124 -5.16 2.07 -0.62
CA TRP A 124 -4.94 2.69 0.70
C TRP A 124 -4.69 4.21 0.62
N GLN A 125 -4.71 4.82 -0.57
CA GLN A 125 -4.36 6.23 -0.80
C GLN A 125 -5.25 7.24 -0.05
N ASP A 126 -6.50 6.88 0.24
CA ASP A 126 -7.50 7.67 0.95
C ASP A 126 -7.85 7.07 2.32
N TRP A 127 -7.26 5.91 2.67
CA TRP A 127 -7.48 5.30 3.97
C TRP A 127 -6.86 6.15 5.09
N THR A 128 -7.71 6.59 6.04
CA THR A 128 -7.28 7.39 7.19
C THR A 128 -6.39 6.54 8.12
N LEU A 129 -5.15 7.00 8.36
CA LEU A 129 -4.11 6.28 9.13
C LEU A 129 -3.65 4.94 8.51
N GLY A 130 -4.01 4.65 7.25
CA GLY A 130 -3.59 3.44 6.55
C GLY A 130 -2.21 3.57 5.92
N GLU A 131 -1.16 3.47 6.73
CA GLU A 131 0.24 3.48 6.26
C GLU A 131 0.70 2.07 5.82
N PRO A 132 1.05 1.86 4.54
CA PRO A 132 1.42 0.53 4.01
C PRO A 132 2.55 -0.14 4.78
N SER A 133 3.58 0.61 5.13
CA SER A 133 4.72 0.11 5.92
C SER A 133 4.37 -0.29 7.35
N HIS A 134 3.19 0.11 7.87
CA HIS A 134 2.71 -0.28 9.19
C HIS A 134 1.78 -1.48 9.13
N PHE A 135 0.80 -1.50 8.21
CA PHE A 135 -0.22 -2.55 8.20
C PHE A 135 0.20 -3.79 7.39
N LEU A 136 1.13 -3.66 6.44
CA LEU A 136 1.72 -4.79 5.72
C LEU A 136 2.91 -5.32 6.52
N THR A 137 2.61 -6.14 7.52
CA THR A 137 3.65 -6.73 8.36
C THR A 137 4.44 -7.77 7.55
N PRO A 138 5.78 -7.72 7.52
CA PRO A 138 6.59 -8.75 6.89
C PRO A 138 6.28 -10.13 7.49
N GLU A 139 6.08 -11.12 6.63
CA GLU A 139 5.81 -12.48 7.07
C GLU A 139 7.09 -13.11 7.65
N PHE A 140 7.17 -13.17 8.99
CA PHE A 140 8.31 -13.72 9.71
C PHE A 140 8.63 -15.18 9.34
N LEU A 141 7.62 -15.97 8.95
CA LEU A 141 7.78 -17.38 8.63
C LEU A 141 8.52 -17.63 7.30
N HIS A 142 8.51 -16.66 6.38
CA HIS A 142 9.23 -16.75 5.11
C HIS A 142 10.50 -15.87 5.09
N LEU A 143 10.65 -14.93 6.03
CA LEU A 143 11.83 -14.07 6.14
C LEU A 143 13.03 -14.71 6.87
N ILE A 144 12.80 -15.65 7.79
CA ILE A 144 13.85 -16.28 8.59
C ILE A 144 14.09 -17.70 8.06
N HIS A 145 15.09 -17.86 7.20
CA HIS A 145 15.53 -19.15 6.69
C HIS A 145 17.07 -19.23 6.61
#